data_AF-A0A3B4AA68-F1
#
_entry.id   AF-A0A3B4AA68-F1
#
_cell.length_a   1.000
_cell.length_b   1.000
_cell.length_c   1.000
_cell.angle_alpha   90.00
_cell.angle_beta   90.00
_cell.angle_gamma   90.00
#
_symmetry.space_group_name_H-M   'P 1'
#
loop_
_entity.id
_entity.type
_entity.pdbx_description
1 polymer ?
#
loop_
_entity_poly.entity_id
_entity_poly.type
_entity_poly.pdbx_seq_one_letter_code
_entity_poly.pdbx_strand_id
1 'polypeptide(L)'
;FSKTTYGQSFHFSNCPKSSLQENFNYLGTWYEIEKLPAIFERGKCVQAKYSLLSDGAVGVHNSELPDGNINWIKGTAKVEDPAQPAILSVSFFKGLPDSPYMVLSTDYSSYSLVYSCSDYLGLFHIDFAWILSRTRQLNSATVSQLRDTLSTMGVDVNRLLVTDQTGCEAMASA
;
A
#
# COMPACT_ATOMS: atom_id res chain seq x y z
N PHE A 1 22.50 4.79 19.09
CA PHE A 1 21.61 4.03 18.19
C PHE A 1 21.51 4.79 16.88
N SER A 2 22.12 4.28 15.81
CA SER A 2 22.02 4.91 14.49
C SER A 2 20.59 4.79 14.00
N LYS A 3 19.86 5.91 13.84
CA LYS A 3 18.60 5.91 13.09
C LYS A 3 18.98 5.74 11.62
N THR A 4 18.90 4.52 11.10
CA THR A 4 18.99 4.28 9.66
C THR A 4 17.79 4.97 9.01
N THR A 5 18.04 6.06 8.28
CA THR A 5 17.02 6.73 7.48
C THR A 5 16.91 5.99 6.14
N TYR A 6 15.76 5.39 5.87
CA TYR A 6 15.48 4.77 4.58
C TYR A 6 14.91 5.82 3.63
N GLY A 7 15.62 6.07 2.52
CA GLY A 7 15.15 6.93 1.45
C GLY A 7 14.11 6.22 0.57
N GLN A 8 13.32 7.01 -0.17
CA GLN A 8 12.36 6.53 -1.16
C GLN A 8 13.04 5.58 -2.18
N SER A 9 12.29 4.61 -2.69
CA SER A 9 12.76 3.75 -3.77
C SER A 9 12.77 4.51 -5.11
N PHE A 10 13.91 4.48 -5.79
CA PHE A 10 14.20 5.25 -7.00
C PHE A 10 15.02 4.38 -7.94
N HIS A 11 14.61 4.33 -9.20
CA HIS A 11 15.18 3.41 -10.18
C HIS A 11 15.28 4.11 -11.54
N PHE A 12 16.36 3.86 -12.30
CA PHE A 12 16.60 4.46 -13.62
C PHE A 12 15.97 3.67 -14.79
N SER A 13 15.12 2.68 -14.51
CA SER A 13 14.39 1.89 -15.51
C SER A 13 12.91 2.28 -15.53
N ASN A 14 12.13 1.73 -16.47
CA ASN A 14 10.66 1.85 -16.44
C ASN A 14 10.05 0.95 -15.35
N CYS A 15 8.78 1.19 -14.99
CA CYS A 15 8.01 0.33 -14.10
C CYS A 15 7.93 -1.14 -14.61
N PRO A 16 8.10 -2.14 -13.72
CA PRO A 16 8.02 -3.55 -14.10
C PRO A 16 6.58 -3.95 -14.45
N LYS A 17 6.44 -4.92 -15.36
CA LYS A 17 5.13 -5.53 -15.67
C LYS A 17 4.75 -6.51 -14.57
N SER A 18 3.49 -6.49 -14.16
CA SER A 18 2.95 -7.40 -13.15
C SER A 18 1.70 -8.12 -13.61
N SER A 19 1.51 -9.34 -13.10
CA SER A 19 0.20 -10.00 -13.12
C SER A 19 -0.73 -9.32 -12.12
N LEU A 20 -2.00 -9.19 -12.49
CA LEU A 20 -3.03 -8.52 -11.69
C LEU A 20 -4.03 -9.52 -11.13
N GLN A 21 -4.64 -9.17 -10.00
CA GLN A 21 -5.69 -9.98 -9.37
C GLN A 21 -7.01 -9.99 -10.16
N GLU A 22 -7.71 -11.14 -10.15
CA GLU A 22 -9.08 -11.30 -10.68
C GLU A 22 -10.16 -11.09 -9.59
N ASN A 23 -11.31 -10.49 -9.94
CA ASN A 23 -12.53 -10.28 -9.11
C ASN A 23 -12.40 -9.37 -7.87
N PHE A 24 -12.26 -8.05 -8.09
CA PHE A 24 -11.97 -7.07 -7.05
C PHE A 24 -13.09 -6.85 -5.99
N ASN A 25 -12.91 -7.40 -4.78
CA ASN A 25 -13.70 -7.07 -3.58
C ASN A 25 -12.79 -6.65 -2.42
N TYR A 26 -12.39 -5.38 -2.41
CA TYR A 26 -11.27 -4.88 -1.60
C TYR A 26 -11.67 -4.03 -0.39
N LEU A 27 -12.96 -3.96 -0.08
CA LEU A 27 -13.50 -3.12 0.99
C LEU A 27 -13.09 -3.59 2.39
N GLY A 28 -13.31 -2.72 3.38
CA GLY A 28 -13.01 -2.96 4.79
C GLY A 28 -11.62 -2.47 5.19
N THR A 29 -11.17 -2.91 6.36
CA THR A 29 -9.88 -2.49 6.92
C THR A 29 -8.77 -3.45 6.51
N TRP A 30 -7.61 -2.87 6.21
CA TRP A 30 -6.34 -3.54 5.95
C TRP A 30 -5.25 -2.90 6.81
N TYR A 31 -4.39 -3.73 7.40
CA TYR A 31 -3.26 -3.34 8.23
C TYR A 31 -1.98 -3.50 7.45
N GLU A 32 -1.12 -2.50 7.48
CA GLU A 32 0.21 -2.58 6.85
C GLU A 32 1.14 -3.48 7.69
N ILE A 33 1.70 -4.51 7.06
CA ILE A 33 2.62 -5.45 7.69
C ILE A 33 4.06 -5.12 7.30
N GLU A 34 4.30 -4.93 6.00
CA GLU A 34 5.57 -4.42 5.49
C GLU A 34 5.33 -3.43 4.36
N LYS A 35 6.25 -2.48 4.19
CA LYS A 35 6.24 -1.56 3.06
C LYS A 35 7.63 -1.23 2.53
N LEU A 36 7.71 -0.84 1.25
CA LEU A 36 8.87 -0.08 0.79
C LEU A 36 8.87 1.30 1.47
N PRO A 37 10.02 1.95 1.64
CA PRO A 37 10.07 3.25 2.30
C PRO A 37 9.13 4.26 1.64
N ALA A 38 8.21 4.82 2.43
CA ALA A 38 7.23 5.81 2.00
C ALA A 38 7.39 7.06 2.85
N ILE A 39 7.94 8.14 2.28
CA ILE A 39 8.32 9.33 3.06
C ILE A 39 7.14 10.05 3.74
N PHE A 40 5.91 9.77 3.30
CA PHE A 40 4.66 10.32 3.80
C PHE A 40 4.00 9.47 4.90
N GLU A 41 4.51 8.26 5.19
CA GLU A 41 4.04 7.36 6.26
C GLU A 41 5.20 7.05 7.21
N ARG A 42 5.17 7.64 8.41
CA ARG A 42 6.28 7.55 9.37
C ARG A 42 5.88 7.00 10.74
N GLY A 43 4.59 6.76 10.95
CA GLY A 43 4.05 6.25 12.20
C GLY A 43 4.06 4.73 12.31
N LYS A 44 3.52 4.25 13.44
CA LYS A 44 3.17 2.85 13.69
C LYS A 44 1.65 2.65 13.53
N CYS A 45 1.19 1.40 13.64
CA CYS A 45 -0.22 1.04 13.60
C CYS A 45 -0.94 1.45 12.31
N VAL A 46 -0.21 1.52 11.20
CA VAL A 46 -0.73 2.00 9.92
C VAL A 46 -1.87 1.08 9.46
N GLN A 47 -3.02 1.68 9.16
CA GLN A 47 -4.20 0.97 8.66
C GLN A 47 -4.91 1.81 7.58
N ALA A 48 -5.47 1.11 6.61
CA ALA A 48 -6.27 1.66 5.52
C ALA A 48 -7.68 1.09 5.59
N LYS A 49 -8.70 1.95 5.61
CA LYS A 49 -10.11 1.56 5.53
C LYS A 49 -10.69 1.97 4.18
N TYR A 50 -11.24 0.99 3.48
CA TYR A 50 -11.87 1.15 2.18
C TYR A 50 -13.39 1.01 2.33
N SER A 51 -14.15 2.00 1.85
CA SER A 51 -15.61 2.02 1.94
C SER A 51 -16.25 2.40 0.61
N LEU A 52 -17.37 1.78 0.26
CA LEU A 52 -18.13 2.19 -0.92
C LEU A 52 -18.81 3.55 -0.65
N LEU A 53 -18.64 4.49 -1.58
CA LEU A 53 -19.29 5.80 -1.56
C LEU A 53 -20.60 5.77 -2.36
N SER A 54 -21.46 6.77 -2.15
CA SER A 54 -22.76 6.86 -2.80
C SER A 54 -22.70 7.02 -4.33
N ASP A 55 -21.59 7.55 -4.84
CA ASP A 55 -21.33 7.74 -6.27
C ASP A 55 -20.66 6.52 -6.94
N GLY A 56 -20.49 5.42 -6.19
CA GLY A 56 -19.86 4.20 -6.66
C GLY A 56 -18.33 4.20 -6.59
N ALA A 57 -17.70 5.31 -6.17
CA ALA A 57 -16.26 5.33 -5.91
C ALA A 57 -15.92 4.63 -4.58
N VAL A 58 -14.65 4.31 -4.39
CA VAL A 58 -14.14 3.78 -3.11
C VAL A 58 -13.53 4.91 -2.31
N GLY A 59 -14.03 5.17 -1.11
CA GLY A 59 -13.40 6.04 -0.13
C GLY A 59 -12.21 5.33 0.52
N VAL A 60 -11.08 6.04 0.63
CA VAL A 60 -9.86 5.55 1.26
C VAL A 60 -9.61 6.39 2.51
N HIS A 61 -9.46 5.75 3.67
CA HIS A 61 -9.07 6.40 4.91
C HIS A 61 -7.83 5.73 5.49
N ASN A 62 -6.69 6.41 5.35
CA ASN A 62 -5.43 5.97 5.93
C ASN A 62 -5.23 6.63 7.28
N SER A 63 -4.74 5.87 8.25
CA SER A 63 -4.44 6.36 9.59
C SER A 63 -3.20 5.68 10.15
N GLU A 64 -2.45 6.42 10.96
CA GLU A 64 -1.22 5.99 11.61
C GLU A 64 -1.08 6.68 12.99
N LEU A 65 -0.19 6.16 13.83
CA LEU A 65 0.18 6.75 15.11
C LEU A 65 1.64 7.25 15.09
N PRO A 66 1.92 8.45 14.55
CA PRO A 66 3.18 9.12 14.79
C PRO A 66 3.24 9.64 16.23
N ASP A 67 4.27 9.23 16.98
CA ASP A 67 4.55 9.73 18.33
C ASP A 67 3.35 9.65 19.31
N GLY A 68 2.47 8.66 19.12
CA GLY A 68 1.31 8.39 19.97
C GLY A 68 0.03 9.19 19.66
N ASN A 69 0.06 10.10 18.68
CA ASN A 69 -1.13 10.82 18.23
C ASN A 69 -1.64 10.24 16.91
N ILE A 70 -2.96 10.23 16.70
CA ILE A 70 -3.55 9.75 15.45
C ILE A 70 -3.34 10.81 14.36
N ASN A 71 -2.65 10.41 13.29
CA ASN A 71 -2.57 11.15 12.04
C ASN A 71 -3.35 10.37 10.98
N TRP A 72 -4.08 11.07 10.10
CA TRP A 72 -4.92 10.43 9.11
C TRP A 72 -5.08 11.28 7.85
N ILE A 73 -5.42 10.61 6.74
CA ILE A 73 -5.75 11.25 5.47
C ILE A 73 -6.92 10.52 4.80
N LYS A 74 -7.76 11.27 4.09
CA LYS A 74 -8.88 10.75 3.30
C LYS A 74 -8.61 10.97 1.82
N GLY A 75 -9.02 10.00 1.02
CA GLY A 75 -8.92 10.04 -0.43
C GLY A 75 -10.03 9.23 -1.08
N THR A 76 -9.94 9.10 -2.39
CA THR A 76 -10.82 8.26 -3.20
C THR A 76 -10.00 7.36 -4.10
N ALA A 77 -10.56 6.21 -4.47
CA ALA A 77 -10.00 5.27 -5.42
C ALA A 77 -11.07 4.89 -6.43
N LYS A 78 -10.68 4.79 -7.70
CA LYS A 78 -11.57 4.42 -8.82
C LYS A 78 -10.89 3.43 -9.75
N VAL A 79 -11.68 2.56 -10.34
CA VAL A 79 -11.24 1.72 -11.46
C VAL A 79 -11.38 2.54 -12.73
N GLU A 80 -10.26 2.83 -13.40
CA GLU A 80 -10.25 3.61 -14.65
C GLU A 80 -10.55 2.72 -15.87
N ASP A 81 -10.03 1.49 -15.86
CA ASP A 81 -10.26 0.50 -16.92
C ASP A 81 -10.99 -0.73 -16.36
N PRO A 82 -12.28 -0.93 -16.70
CA PRO A 82 -13.03 -2.10 -16.27
C PRO A 82 -12.42 -3.45 -16.71
N ALA A 83 -11.56 -3.47 -17.74
CA ALA A 83 -10.84 -4.67 -18.15
C ALA A 83 -9.68 -5.02 -17.20
N GLN A 84 -9.24 -4.07 -16.37
CA GLN A 84 -8.15 -4.22 -15.40
C GLN A 84 -8.57 -3.71 -14.00
N PRO A 85 -9.57 -4.34 -13.36
CA PRO A 85 -10.20 -3.84 -12.14
C PRO A 85 -9.27 -3.83 -10.91
N ALA A 86 -8.12 -4.49 -10.97
CA ALA A 86 -7.11 -4.48 -9.92
C ALA A 86 -6.13 -3.28 -10.01
N ILE A 87 -6.25 -2.43 -11.03
CA ILE A 87 -5.55 -1.15 -11.11
C ILE A 87 -6.53 -0.05 -10.69
N LEU A 88 -6.25 0.57 -9.56
CA LEU A 88 -7.00 1.73 -9.09
C LEU A 88 -6.21 3.01 -9.29
N SER A 89 -6.92 4.08 -9.63
CA SER A 89 -6.43 5.45 -9.56
C SER A 89 -6.78 6.01 -8.18
N VAL A 90 -5.77 6.30 -7.35
CA VAL A 90 -5.95 6.79 -5.97
C VAL A 90 -5.61 8.27 -5.87
N SER A 91 -6.51 9.05 -5.28
CA SER A 91 -6.41 10.49 -5.12
C SER A 91 -6.59 10.92 -3.67
N PHE A 92 -5.64 11.68 -3.13
CA PHE A 92 -5.71 12.25 -1.77
C PHE A 92 -5.85 13.77 -1.76
N PHE A 93 -5.46 14.45 -2.85
CA PHE A 93 -5.45 15.91 -2.93
C PHE A 93 -6.00 16.38 -4.27
N LYS A 94 -7.02 17.24 -4.22
CA LYS A 94 -7.63 17.81 -5.43
C LYS A 94 -6.61 18.63 -6.22
N GLY A 95 -6.47 18.32 -7.51
CA GLY A 95 -5.58 19.05 -8.43
C GLY A 95 -4.15 18.50 -8.51
N LEU A 96 -3.82 17.45 -7.75
CA LEU A 96 -2.61 16.66 -7.98
C LEU A 96 -2.93 15.44 -8.84
N PRO A 97 -1.94 14.91 -9.60
CA PRO A 97 -2.12 13.65 -10.31
C PRO A 97 -2.43 12.50 -9.35
N ASP A 98 -3.35 11.64 -9.78
CA ASP A 98 -3.64 10.41 -9.06
C ASP A 98 -2.46 9.44 -9.17
N SER A 99 -2.35 8.54 -8.19
CA SER A 99 -1.31 7.50 -8.16
C SER A 99 -1.89 6.14 -8.50
N PRO A 100 -1.22 5.34 -9.34
CA PRO A 100 -1.66 3.98 -9.64
C PRO A 100 -1.51 3.10 -8.39
N TYR A 101 -2.52 2.29 -8.10
CA TYR A 101 -2.55 1.35 -7.00
C TYR A 101 -2.92 -0.02 -7.57
N MET A 102 -1.92 -0.88 -7.73
CA MET A 102 -2.09 -2.17 -8.38
C MET A 102 -2.14 -3.27 -7.33
N VAL A 103 -3.25 -3.99 -7.26
CA VAL A 103 -3.36 -5.19 -6.43
C VAL A 103 -2.80 -6.38 -7.20
N LEU A 104 -1.61 -6.81 -6.79
CA LEU A 104 -0.86 -7.88 -7.45
C LEU A 104 -1.40 -9.26 -7.06
N SER A 105 -1.76 -9.44 -5.79
CA SER A 105 -2.25 -10.71 -5.26
C SER A 105 -3.02 -10.48 -3.97
N THR A 106 -4.20 -11.07 -3.83
CA THR A 106 -4.96 -11.05 -2.57
C THR A 106 -5.89 -12.25 -2.49
N ASP A 107 -6.08 -12.78 -1.29
CA ASP A 107 -7.13 -13.76 -0.99
C ASP A 107 -8.38 -13.11 -0.36
N TYR A 108 -8.43 -11.77 -0.36
CA TYR A 108 -9.48 -10.89 0.17
C TYR A 108 -9.74 -10.98 1.68
N SER A 109 -9.30 -12.04 2.33
CA SER A 109 -9.71 -12.47 3.67
C SER A 109 -8.56 -12.54 4.66
N SER A 110 -7.31 -12.59 4.18
CA SER A 110 -6.13 -12.59 5.03
C SER A 110 -5.05 -11.61 4.57
N TYR A 111 -4.70 -11.55 3.29
CA TYR A 111 -3.60 -10.72 2.80
C TYR A 111 -3.94 -9.97 1.51
N SER A 112 -3.18 -8.89 1.26
CA SER A 112 -3.09 -8.26 -0.04
C SER A 112 -1.67 -7.75 -0.30
N LEU A 113 -1.18 -7.94 -1.51
CA LEU A 113 0.06 -7.36 -2.01
C LEU A 113 -0.26 -6.28 -3.02
N VAL A 114 0.24 -5.09 -2.73
CA VAL A 114 0.00 -3.88 -3.52
C VAL A 114 1.32 -3.33 -4.01
N TYR A 115 1.31 -2.86 -5.25
CA TYR A 115 2.41 -2.13 -5.86
C TYR A 115 1.91 -0.84 -6.50
N SER A 116 2.68 0.23 -6.34
CA SER A 116 2.45 1.52 -6.99
C SER A 116 3.76 1.92 -7.64
N CYS A 117 3.71 2.33 -8.90
CA CYS A 117 4.89 2.75 -9.62
C CYS A 117 4.52 3.86 -10.60
N SER A 118 5.29 4.95 -10.55
CA SER A 118 5.10 6.12 -11.42
C SER A 118 6.42 6.43 -12.13
N ASP A 119 6.39 6.40 -13.45
CA ASP A 119 7.49 6.83 -14.30
C ASP A 119 7.53 8.37 -14.40
N TYR A 120 8.71 8.95 -14.24
CA TYR A 120 8.95 10.39 -14.35
C TYR A 120 9.80 10.68 -15.57
N LEU A 121 9.13 11.16 -16.62
CA LEU A 121 9.74 11.58 -17.89
C LEU A 121 10.60 10.50 -18.57
N GLY A 122 10.38 9.22 -18.25
CA GLY A 122 11.19 8.09 -18.74
C GLY A 122 12.65 8.09 -18.27
N LEU A 123 12.99 8.91 -17.26
CA LEU A 123 14.34 9.02 -16.71
C LEU A 123 14.51 8.16 -15.47
N PHE A 124 13.45 8.06 -14.67
CA PHE A 124 13.41 7.27 -13.46
C PHE A 124 11.96 6.94 -13.09
N HIS A 125 11.78 5.95 -12.23
CA HIS A 125 10.52 5.73 -11.54
C HIS A 125 10.68 5.80 -10.03
N ILE A 126 9.56 6.10 -9.38
CA ILE A 126 9.40 5.94 -7.94
C ILE A 126 8.35 4.86 -7.74
N ASP A 127 8.69 3.90 -6.89
CA ASP A 127 7.83 2.79 -6.53
C ASP A 127 7.56 2.72 -5.03
N PHE A 128 6.44 2.07 -4.73
CA PHE A 128 5.99 1.72 -3.41
C PHE A 128 5.41 0.32 -3.47
N ALA A 129 5.58 -0.43 -2.38
CA ALA A 129 4.94 -1.72 -2.22
C ALA A 129 4.42 -1.82 -0.80
N TRP A 130 3.29 -2.48 -0.63
CA TRP A 130 2.70 -2.76 0.67
C TRP A 130 2.26 -4.22 0.74
N ILE A 131 2.69 -4.90 1.80
CA ILE A 131 2.09 -6.16 2.25
C ILE A 131 1.06 -5.79 3.31
N LEU A 132 -0.20 -6.08 3.01
CA LEU A 132 -1.34 -5.78 3.85
C LEU A 132 -1.96 -7.05 4.42
N SER A 133 -2.58 -6.95 5.59
CA SER A 133 -3.30 -8.05 6.24
C SER A 133 -4.66 -7.62 6.77
N ARG A 134 -5.61 -8.55 6.86
CA ARG A 134 -6.89 -8.34 7.55
C ARG A 134 -6.77 -8.28 9.07
N THR A 135 -5.62 -8.70 9.62
CA THR A 135 -5.30 -8.56 11.04
C THR A 135 -3.96 -7.87 11.22
N ARG A 136 -3.62 -7.48 12.46
CA ARG A 136 -2.34 -6.82 12.77
C ARG A 136 -1.11 -7.73 12.67
N GLN A 137 -1.33 -9.00 12.34
CA GLN A 137 -0.28 -9.98 12.13
C GLN A 137 -0.56 -10.74 10.84
N LEU A 138 0.48 -11.27 10.24
CA LEU A 138 0.39 -12.15 9.08
C LEU A 138 1.42 -13.26 9.24
N ASN A 139 1.07 -14.48 8.82
CA ASN A 139 1.97 -15.61 8.90
C ASN A 139 3.26 -15.33 8.10
N SER A 140 4.42 -15.62 8.69
CA SER A 140 5.72 -15.42 8.06
C SER A 140 5.89 -16.18 6.74
N ALA A 141 5.24 -17.34 6.60
CA ALA A 141 5.23 -18.09 5.34
C ALA A 141 4.52 -17.29 4.22
N THR A 142 3.38 -16.67 4.55
CA THR A 142 2.65 -15.79 3.62
C THR A 142 3.48 -14.55 3.29
N VAL A 143 4.07 -13.89 4.30
CA VAL A 143 4.95 -12.73 4.06
C VAL A 143 6.11 -13.09 3.12
N SER A 144 6.75 -14.26 3.32
CA SER A 144 7.85 -14.72 2.47
C SER A 144 7.40 -14.94 1.03
N GLN A 145 6.25 -15.57 0.81
CA GLN A 145 5.67 -15.75 -0.53
C GLN A 145 5.39 -14.41 -1.25
N LEU A 146 4.89 -13.41 -0.52
CA LEU A 146 4.60 -12.09 -1.10
C LEU A 146 5.89 -11.31 -1.41
N ARG A 147 6.92 -11.46 -0.58
CA ARG A 147 8.27 -10.96 -0.90
C ARG A 147 8.83 -11.62 -2.15
N ASP A 148 8.73 -12.94 -2.27
CA ASP A 148 9.20 -13.64 -3.47
C ASP A 148 8.51 -13.10 -4.73
N THR A 149 7.19 -12.86 -4.65
CA THR A 149 6.42 -12.25 -5.74
C THR A 149 6.99 -10.88 -6.14
N LEU A 150 7.25 -9.98 -5.18
CA LEU A 150 7.91 -8.69 -5.45
C LEU A 150 9.31 -8.87 -6.04
N SER A 151 10.10 -9.82 -5.52
CA SER A 151 11.45 -10.10 -6.00
C SER A 151 11.47 -10.56 -7.46
N THR A 152 10.51 -11.38 -7.89
CA THR A 152 10.39 -11.79 -9.30
C THR A 152 10.11 -10.62 -10.25
N MET A 153 9.54 -9.52 -9.75
CA MET A 153 9.33 -8.28 -10.51
C MET A 153 10.56 -7.36 -10.52
N GLY A 154 11.63 -7.73 -9.81
CA GLY A 154 12.85 -6.92 -9.69
C GLY A 154 12.83 -5.90 -8.54
N VAL A 155 11.85 -5.97 -7.64
CA VAL A 155 11.81 -5.13 -6.43
C VAL A 155 12.83 -5.64 -5.40
N ASP A 156 13.63 -4.73 -4.84
CA ASP A 156 14.59 -5.08 -3.77
C ASP A 156 13.88 -5.24 -2.42
N VAL A 157 13.48 -6.48 -2.13
CA VAL A 157 12.76 -6.86 -0.91
C VAL A 157 13.54 -6.66 0.38
N ASN A 158 14.86 -6.45 0.31
CA ASN A 158 15.67 -6.12 1.49
C ASN A 158 15.42 -4.69 1.99
N ARG A 159 14.78 -3.85 1.17
CA ARG A 159 14.37 -2.49 1.54
C ARG A 159 13.00 -2.44 2.21
N LEU A 160 12.26 -3.56 2.24
CA LEU A 160 10.98 -3.62 2.93
C LEU A 160 11.19 -3.43 4.43
N LEU A 161 10.39 -2.53 4.99
CA LEU A 161 10.37 -2.18 6.41
C LEU A 161 9.17 -2.84 7.05
N VAL A 162 9.39 -3.50 8.20
CA VAL A 162 8.31 -4.05 9.01
C VAL A 162 7.60 -2.92 9.75
N THR A 163 6.29 -2.88 9.64
CA THR A 163 5.45 -1.90 10.33
C THR A 163 5.12 -2.38 11.74
N ASP A 164 5.35 -1.54 12.74
CA ASP A 164 5.00 -1.85 14.12
C ASP A 164 3.47 -1.81 14.29
N GLN A 165 2.86 -2.97 14.54
CA GLN A 165 1.43 -3.12 14.80
C GLN A 165 1.12 -3.46 16.28
N THR A 166 2.04 -3.16 17.19
CA THR A 166 1.85 -3.38 18.65
C THR A 166 1.31 -2.14 19.34
N GLY A 167 0.58 -2.28 20.46
CA GLY A 167 0.11 -1.13 21.26
C GLY A 167 -0.73 -0.12 20.48
N CYS A 168 -1.69 -0.63 19.70
CA CYS A 168 -2.53 0.16 18.79
C CYS A 168 -3.93 0.44 19.35
N GLU A 169 -4.11 0.41 20.67
CA GLU A 169 -5.42 0.52 21.33
C GLU A 169 -6.10 1.86 20.98
N ALA A 170 -5.32 2.93 20.84
CA ALA A 170 -5.81 4.24 20.40
C ALA A 170 -6.44 4.22 18.99
N MET A 171 -6.08 3.25 18.13
CA MET A 171 -6.64 3.12 16.78
C MET A 171 -8.01 2.44 16.75
N ALA A 172 -8.41 1.76 17.82
CA ALA A 172 -9.70 1.07 17.87
C ALA A 172 -10.89 2.04 18.03
N SER A 173 -10.62 3.31 18.35
CA SER A 173 -11.62 4.36 18.58
C SER A 173 -11.72 5.39 17.43
N ALA A 174 -10.99 5.19 16.33
CA ALA A 174 -10.88 6.13 15.21
C ALA A 174 -11.67 5.70 13.96
#